data_AF-L2FD51-F1
#
_entry.id   AF-L2FD51-F1
#
_cell.length_a   1.000
_cell.length_b   1.000
_cell.length_c   1.000
_cell.angle_alpha   90.00
_cell.angle_beta   90.00
_cell.angle_gamma   90.00
#
_symmetry.space_group_name_H-M   'P 1'
#
loop_
_entity.id
_entity.type
_entity.pdbx_description
1 polymer ?
#
loop_
_entity_poly.entity_id
_entity_poly.type
_entity_poly.pdbx_seq_one_letter_code
_entity_poly.pdbx_strand_id
1 'polypeptide(L)'
;MSLFRKISMSAALSLVPCSSAFVLWPLVDTEGLSNVLNITATCVTALNATVDCNQDLYQWTVNADSVWWTAENTTQLCTESCLASSRQWKEDVADACVGEWLRSGRSYVEADTLSGRFAEGLELACTRSSADEWCFVESQDWTGCCSSRPLVLEPG
;
A
#
# COMPACT_ATOMS: atom_id res chain seq x y z
N MET A 1 -35.94 6.84 52.57
CA MET A 1 -34.72 6.34 51.90
C MET A 1 -35.12 5.86 50.52
N SER A 2 -34.78 6.59 49.46
CA SER A 2 -34.78 6.05 48.09
C SER A 2 -33.70 6.79 47.31
N LEU A 3 -32.64 6.05 46.99
CA LEU A 3 -31.46 6.52 46.27
C LEU A 3 -31.73 6.46 44.77
N PHE A 4 -31.89 7.60 44.10
CA PHE A 4 -31.80 7.68 42.65
C PHE A 4 -30.34 7.93 42.25
N ARG A 5 -29.60 6.83 42.04
CA ARG A 5 -28.24 6.84 41.50
C ARG A 5 -28.33 7.17 40.01
N LYS A 6 -27.96 8.39 39.63
CA LYS A 6 -27.82 8.80 38.22
C LYS A 6 -26.67 8.00 37.60
N ILE A 7 -27.00 7.07 36.71
CA ILE A 7 -26.01 6.36 35.89
C ILE A 7 -25.69 7.29 34.71
N SER A 8 -24.53 7.94 34.75
CA SER A 8 -23.99 8.69 33.62
C SER A 8 -23.46 7.67 32.62
N MET A 9 -24.22 7.45 31.54
CA MET A 9 -23.84 6.57 30.44
C MET A 9 -22.99 7.38 29.46
N SER A 10 -21.67 7.38 29.67
CA SER A 10 -20.71 7.94 28.73
C SER A 10 -20.51 6.94 27.59
N ALA A 11 -21.17 7.18 26.45
CA ALA A 11 -20.86 6.48 25.21
C ALA A 11 -19.53 7.02 24.66
N ALA A 12 -18.44 6.31 24.89
CA ALA A 12 -17.20 6.54 24.16
C ALA A 12 -17.43 6.07 22.71
N LEU A 13 -17.61 7.03 21.80
CA LEU A 13 -17.67 6.77 20.37
C LEU A 13 -16.23 6.52 19.90
N SER A 14 -15.81 5.25 19.93
CA SER A 14 -14.53 4.84 19.37
C SER A 14 -14.56 5.12 17.86
N LEU A 15 -13.80 6.11 17.42
CA LEU A 15 -13.52 6.35 16.00
C LEU A 15 -12.66 5.18 15.52
N VAL A 16 -13.30 4.15 14.97
CA VAL A 16 -12.59 3.12 14.20
C VAL A 16 -12.05 3.83 12.95
N PRO A 17 -10.73 3.85 12.71
CA PRO A 17 -10.21 4.31 11.44
C PRO A 17 -10.85 3.42 10.37
N CYS A 18 -11.59 4.02 9.45
CA CYS A 18 -12.09 3.30 8.29
C CYS A 18 -10.86 3.01 7.43
N SER A 19 -10.25 1.84 7.60
CA SER A 19 -9.28 1.33 6.63
C SER A 19 -10.05 1.15 5.33
N SER A 20 -9.94 2.13 4.42
CA SER A 20 -10.43 2.00 3.07
C SER A 20 -9.60 0.90 2.41
N ALA A 21 -10.24 -0.19 2.02
CA ALA A 21 -9.56 -1.26 1.28
C ALA A 21 -9.17 -0.74 -0.11
N PHE A 22 -8.01 -1.18 -0.59
CA PHE A 22 -7.47 -0.76 -1.87
C PHE A 22 -8.18 -1.45 -3.03
N VAL A 23 -8.56 -0.66 -4.03
CA VAL A 23 -8.99 -1.08 -5.36
C VAL A 23 -8.27 -0.21 -6.39
N LEU A 24 -7.72 -0.84 -7.44
CA LEU A 24 -6.88 -0.15 -8.43
C LEU A 24 -7.69 0.81 -9.32
N TRP A 25 -8.88 0.39 -9.75
CA TRP A 25 -9.79 1.14 -10.62
C TRP A 25 -11.23 1.13 -10.08
N PRO A 26 -11.52 1.84 -8.98
CA PRO A 26 -12.83 1.77 -8.32
C PRO A 26 -13.98 2.39 -9.11
N LEU A 27 -13.69 3.24 -10.11
CA LEU A 27 -14.69 4.00 -10.87
C LEU A 27 -14.80 3.60 -12.34
N VAL A 28 -14.06 2.58 -12.77
CA VAL A 28 -13.97 2.18 -14.18
C VAL A 28 -14.67 0.84 -14.38
N ASP A 29 -15.44 0.72 -15.44
CA ASP A 29 -16.10 -0.53 -15.78
C ASP A 29 -15.10 -1.54 -16.36
N THR A 30 -15.24 -2.80 -15.93
CA THR A 30 -14.30 -3.88 -16.29
C THR A 30 -14.25 -4.13 -17.80
N GLU A 31 -15.37 -4.00 -18.51
CA GLU A 31 -15.47 -4.32 -19.95
C GLU A 31 -14.83 -3.23 -20.83
N GLY A 32 -15.05 -1.96 -20.49
CA GLY A 32 -14.38 -0.83 -21.12
C GLY A 32 -12.88 -0.89 -20.85
N LEU A 33 -12.48 -1.21 -19.63
CA LEU A 33 -11.08 -1.29 -19.27
C LEU A 33 -10.36 -2.46 -19.93
N SER A 34 -10.99 -3.63 -20.05
CA SER A 34 -10.41 -4.79 -20.75
C SER A 34 -10.15 -4.47 -22.23
N ASN A 35 -11.09 -3.77 -22.89
CA ASN A 35 -10.93 -3.32 -24.27
C ASN A 35 -9.80 -2.29 -24.43
N VAL A 36 -9.69 -1.33 -23.50
CA VAL A 36 -8.65 -0.28 -23.56
C VAL A 36 -7.26 -0.84 -23.27
N LEU A 37 -7.14 -1.73 -22.27
CA LEU A 37 -5.88 -2.35 -21.89
C LEU A 37 -5.51 -3.54 -22.79
N ASN A 38 -6.44 -4.02 -23.61
CA ASN A 38 -6.30 -5.17 -24.50
C ASN A 38 -5.89 -6.45 -23.74
N ILE A 39 -6.53 -6.68 -22.60
CA ILE A 39 -6.39 -7.85 -21.73
C ILE A 39 -7.78 -8.43 -21.43
N THR A 40 -7.85 -9.65 -20.93
CA THR A 40 -9.12 -10.31 -20.66
C THR A 40 -9.85 -9.68 -19.48
N ALA A 41 -11.19 -9.78 -19.48
CA ALA A 41 -12.00 -9.35 -18.35
C ALA A 41 -11.65 -10.11 -17.05
N THR A 42 -11.17 -11.35 -17.18
CA THR A 42 -10.68 -12.15 -16.03
C THR A 42 -9.46 -11.50 -15.40
N CYS A 43 -8.45 -11.16 -16.21
CA CYS A 43 -7.25 -10.48 -15.73
C CYS A 43 -7.58 -9.11 -15.12
N VAL A 44 -8.45 -8.31 -15.76
CA VAL A 44 -8.89 -7.02 -15.19
C VAL A 44 -9.61 -7.21 -13.86
N THR A 45 -10.44 -8.23 -13.73
CA THR A 45 -11.15 -8.52 -12.47
C THR A 45 -10.18 -8.87 -11.36
N ALA A 46 -9.14 -9.67 -11.65
CA ALA A 46 -8.09 -9.99 -10.68
C ALA A 46 -7.28 -8.74 -10.29
N LEU A 47 -6.89 -7.91 -11.27
CA LEU A 47 -6.17 -6.65 -11.03
C LEU A 47 -7.01 -5.65 -10.21
N ASN A 48 -8.33 -5.69 -10.35
CA ASN A 48 -9.25 -4.81 -9.63
C ASN A 48 -9.84 -5.45 -8.36
N ALA A 49 -9.27 -6.56 -7.89
CA ALA A 49 -9.68 -7.17 -6.63
C ALA A 49 -9.36 -6.26 -5.43
N THR A 50 -10.12 -6.44 -4.35
CA THR A 50 -9.95 -5.64 -3.13
C THR A 50 -8.77 -6.16 -2.30
N VAL A 51 -7.88 -5.26 -1.91
CA VAL A 51 -6.74 -5.54 -1.03
C VAL A 51 -6.96 -4.86 0.31
N ASP A 52 -6.76 -5.56 1.43
CA ASP A 52 -6.98 -5.02 2.79
C ASP A 52 -5.84 -4.09 3.25
N CYS A 53 -5.53 -3.10 2.42
CA CYS A 53 -4.56 -2.05 2.67
C CYS A 53 -5.25 -0.70 2.59
N ASN A 54 -4.75 0.30 3.33
CA ASN A 54 -5.21 1.68 3.19
C ASN A 54 -5.09 2.14 1.73
N GLN A 55 -6.22 2.54 1.13
CA GLN A 55 -6.32 2.91 -0.29
C GLN A 55 -5.27 3.94 -0.73
N ASP A 56 -5.04 4.98 0.05
CA ASP A 56 -4.20 6.11 -0.37
C ASP A 56 -2.72 5.78 -0.17
N LEU A 57 -2.36 5.21 0.99
CA LEU A 57 -0.98 4.85 1.30
C LEU A 57 -0.48 3.68 0.43
N TYR A 58 -1.34 2.72 0.12
CA TYR A 58 -0.97 1.61 -0.76
C TYR A 58 -0.75 2.08 -2.20
N GLN A 59 -1.40 3.16 -2.66
CA GLN A 59 -1.09 3.75 -3.97
C GLN A 59 0.32 4.32 -4.06
N TRP A 60 0.93 4.71 -2.94
CA TRP A 60 2.29 5.25 -2.95
C TRP A 60 3.34 4.18 -3.23
N THR A 61 3.03 2.91 -2.96
CA THR A 61 4.02 1.82 -3.06
C THR A 61 4.50 1.60 -4.49
N VAL A 62 3.68 1.88 -5.50
CA VAL A 62 4.07 1.74 -6.91
C VAL A 62 5.29 2.60 -7.30
N ASN A 63 5.53 3.71 -6.57
CA ASN A 63 6.69 4.58 -6.70
C ASN A 63 7.19 5.00 -5.30
N ALA A 64 7.44 4.02 -4.43
CA ALA A 64 7.76 4.25 -3.01
C ALA A 64 8.97 5.19 -2.80
N ASP A 65 9.93 5.21 -3.72
CA ASP A 65 11.14 6.04 -3.72
C ASP A 65 10.89 7.52 -4.04
N SER A 66 9.75 7.85 -4.64
CA SER A 66 9.40 9.22 -5.05
C SER A 66 8.61 9.99 -4.00
N VAL A 67 8.25 9.35 -2.89
CA VAL A 67 7.39 9.91 -1.84
C VAL A 67 8.15 9.95 -0.52
N TRP A 68 7.86 10.96 0.30
CA TRP A 68 8.42 11.06 1.64
C TRP A 68 7.58 10.25 2.64
N TRP A 69 8.18 9.23 3.24
CA TRP A 69 7.55 8.36 4.23
C TRP A 69 7.80 8.87 5.65
N THR A 70 6.78 8.71 6.49
CA THR A 70 6.86 8.97 7.93
C THR A 70 6.53 7.70 8.67
N ALA A 71 7.05 7.53 9.89
CA ALA A 71 6.71 6.38 10.73
C ALA A 71 5.20 6.18 10.90
N GLU A 72 4.40 7.26 11.01
CA GLU A 72 2.93 7.18 11.10
C GLU A 72 2.31 6.52 9.86
N ASN A 73 2.58 7.05 8.67
CA ASN A 73 2.12 6.48 7.39
C ASN A 73 2.56 5.02 7.23
N THR A 74 3.82 4.71 7.55
CA THR A 74 4.33 3.34 7.45
C THR A 74 3.61 2.41 8.43
N THR A 75 3.42 2.80 9.69
CA THR A 75 2.66 2.00 10.66
C THR A 75 1.20 1.81 10.26
N GLN A 76 0.56 2.82 9.64
CA GLN A 76 -0.82 2.71 9.16
C GLN A 76 -0.93 1.74 7.97
N LEU A 77 0.07 1.69 7.09
CA LEU A 77 0.09 0.83 5.91
C LEU A 77 0.51 -0.61 6.24
N CYS A 78 1.55 -0.77 7.05
CA CYS A 78 2.25 -2.03 7.28
C CYS A 78 1.56 -2.92 8.34
N THR A 79 0.27 -3.17 8.15
CA THR A 79 -0.48 -4.14 8.97
C THR A 79 -0.25 -5.56 8.47
N GLU A 80 -0.41 -6.54 9.35
CA GLU A 80 -0.32 -7.97 8.98
C GLU A 80 -1.35 -8.33 7.90
N SER A 81 -2.56 -7.76 7.98
CA SER A 81 -3.63 -8.03 7.02
C SER A 81 -3.33 -7.43 5.64
N CYS A 82 -2.78 -6.22 5.57
CA CYS A 82 -2.35 -5.60 4.32
C CYS A 82 -1.22 -6.40 3.66
N LEU A 83 -0.19 -6.78 4.44
CA LEU A 83 0.93 -7.59 3.93
C LEU A 83 0.47 -8.95 3.40
N ALA A 84 -0.46 -9.62 4.09
CA ALA A 84 -0.99 -10.90 3.64
C ALA A 84 -1.89 -10.75 2.40
N SER A 85 -2.81 -9.77 2.43
CA SER A 85 -3.75 -9.53 1.33
C SER A 85 -3.04 -9.06 0.06
N SER A 86 -2.00 -8.23 0.17
CA SER A 86 -1.17 -7.77 -0.95
C SER A 86 -0.42 -8.92 -1.62
N ARG A 87 0.18 -9.84 -0.82
CA ARG A 87 0.84 -11.04 -1.36
C ARG A 87 -0.13 -11.97 -2.07
N GLN A 88 -1.28 -12.25 -1.47
CA GLN A 88 -2.30 -13.08 -2.10
C GLN A 88 -2.80 -12.46 -3.42
N TRP A 89 -3.08 -11.15 -3.41
CA TRP A 89 -3.50 -10.45 -4.60
C TRP A 89 -2.45 -10.51 -5.73
N LYS A 90 -1.16 -10.39 -5.40
CA LYS A 90 -0.07 -10.58 -6.36
C LYS A 90 -0.12 -11.98 -7.00
N GLU A 91 -0.28 -13.03 -6.19
CA GLU A 91 -0.37 -14.42 -6.67
C GLU A 91 -1.62 -14.65 -7.54
N ASP A 92 -2.79 -14.19 -7.09
CA ASP A 92 -4.05 -14.32 -7.81
C ASP A 92 -4.01 -13.63 -9.19
N VAL A 93 -3.38 -12.45 -9.24
CA VAL A 93 -3.17 -11.71 -10.49
C VAL A 93 -2.18 -12.44 -11.40
N ALA A 94 -1.09 -12.99 -10.86
CA ALA A 94 -0.12 -13.74 -11.66
C ALA A 94 -0.75 -14.94 -12.34
N ASP A 95 -1.63 -15.66 -11.64
CA ASP A 95 -2.36 -16.80 -12.19
C ASP A 95 -3.42 -16.37 -13.21
N ALA A 96 -4.17 -15.31 -12.92
CA ALA A 96 -5.27 -14.85 -13.78
C ALA A 96 -4.80 -14.13 -15.06
N CYS A 97 -3.63 -13.50 -15.03
CA CYS A 97 -3.08 -12.68 -16.11
C CYS A 97 -1.91 -13.35 -16.86
N VAL A 98 -1.67 -14.64 -16.61
CA VAL A 98 -0.53 -15.35 -17.21
C VAL A 98 -0.52 -15.24 -18.74
N GLY A 99 0.60 -14.74 -19.29
CA GLY A 99 0.77 -14.56 -20.73
C GLY A 99 -0.02 -13.41 -21.35
N GLU A 100 -0.68 -12.59 -20.54
CA GLU A 100 -1.34 -11.37 -21.00
C GLU A 100 -0.40 -10.17 -20.96
N TRP A 101 -0.51 -9.29 -21.95
CA TRP A 101 0.37 -8.14 -22.11
C TRP A 101 -0.46 -6.87 -22.23
N LEU A 102 -0.19 -5.91 -21.35
CA LEU A 102 -0.78 -4.59 -21.43
C LEU A 102 0.17 -3.59 -22.07
N ARG A 103 -0.41 -2.60 -22.73
CA ARG A 103 0.36 -1.52 -23.34
C ARG A 103 0.63 -0.42 -22.31
N SER A 104 1.90 -0.20 -22.00
CA SER A 104 2.37 0.93 -21.19
C SER A 104 3.10 1.92 -22.10
N GLY A 105 2.39 2.95 -22.56
CA GLY A 105 2.91 3.93 -23.51
C GLY A 105 3.30 3.32 -24.86
N ARG A 106 4.61 3.23 -25.12
CA ARG A 106 5.17 2.65 -26.35
C ARG A 106 5.64 1.20 -26.20
N SER A 107 5.58 0.66 -24.98
CA SER A 107 6.05 -0.69 -24.66
C SER A 107 4.89 -1.59 -24.26
N TYR A 108 5.14 -2.90 -24.34
CA TYR A 108 4.26 -3.91 -23.75
C TYR A 108 4.94 -4.46 -22.50
N VAL A 109 4.15 -4.64 -21.45
CA VAL A 109 4.58 -5.24 -20.19
C VAL A 109 3.60 -6.34 -19.82
N GLU A 110 4.08 -7.40 -19.17
CA GLU A 110 3.20 -8.48 -18.71
C GLU A 110 2.23 -7.93 -17.68
N ALA A 111 0.95 -8.29 -17.80
CA ALA A 111 -0.10 -7.65 -17.03
C ALA A 111 0.00 -7.93 -15.53
N ASP A 112 0.55 -9.09 -15.16
CA ASP A 112 0.79 -9.46 -13.77
C ASP A 112 1.83 -8.59 -13.06
N THR A 113 2.76 -7.98 -13.81
CA THR A 113 3.78 -7.10 -13.23
C THR A 113 3.18 -5.88 -12.53
N LEU A 114 1.93 -5.50 -12.84
CA LEU A 114 1.24 -4.43 -12.14
C LEU A 114 1.07 -4.73 -10.66
N SER A 115 0.53 -5.89 -10.28
CA SER A 115 0.35 -6.24 -8.86
C SER A 115 1.70 -6.40 -8.17
N GLY A 116 2.69 -6.96 -8.89
CA GLY A 116 4.08 -7.07 -8.45
C GLY A 116 4.66 -5.74 -7.96
N ARG A 117 4.52 -4.66 -8.73
CA ARG A 117 5.06 -3.33 -8.36
C ARG A 117 4.50 -2.79 -7.05
N PHE A 118 3.22 -3.00 -6.77
CA PHE A 118 2.60 -2.55 -5.52
C PHE A 118 3.03 -3.40 -4.33
N ALA A 119 3.07 -4.72 -4.49
CA ALA A 119 3.48 -5.65 -3.46
C ALA A 119 4.96 -5.48 -3.09
N GLU A 120 5.83 -5.32 -4.08
CA GLU A 120 7.27 -5.09 -3.87
C GLU A 120 7.53 -3.72 -3.23
N GLY A 121 6.81 -2.69 -3.65
CA GLY A 121 6.86 -1.38 -3.00
C GLY A 121 6.38 -1.42 -1.55
N LEU A 122 5.36 -2.24 -1.25
CA LEU A 122 4.89 -2.46 0.12
C LEU A 122 5.97 -3.16 0.94
N GLU A 123 6.59 -4.22 0.42
CA GLU A 123 7.68 -4.93 1.11
C GLU A 123 8.87 -4.00 1.40
N LEU A 124 9.21 -3.12 0.45
CA LEU A 124 10.23 -2.10 0.63
C LEU A 124 9.88 -1.12 1.76
N ALA A 125 8.69 -0.50 1.69
CA ALA A 125 8.24 0.48 2.69
C ALA A 125 8.10 -0.12 4.10
N CYS A 126 7.70 -1.40 4.18
CA CYS A 126 7.46 -2.12 5.43
C CYS A 126 8.68 -2.88 5.97
N THR A 127 9.86 -2.72 5.38
CA THR A 127 11.06 -3.38 5.88
C THR A 127 11.45 -2.82 7.25
N ARG A 128 11.58 -3.70 8.25
CA ARG A 128 11.99 -3.36 9.61
C ARG A 128 13.37 -3.91 9.97
N SER A 129 14.08 -3.18 10.83
CA SER A 129 15.31 -3.65 11.45
C SER A 129 14.99 -4.64 12.58
N SER A 130 16.03 -5.32 13.09
CA SER A 130 15.89 -6.15 14.30
C SER A 130 15.59 -5.33 15.57
N ALA A 131 15.79 -4.02 15.53
CA ALA A 131 15.45 -3.07 16.59
C ALA A 131 14.03 -2.47 16.42
N ASP A 132 13.24 -3.00 15.47
CA ASP A 132 11.87 -2.55 15.19
C ASP A 132 11.79 -1.16 14.51
N GLU A 133 12.88 -0.68 13.92
CA GLU A 133 12.92 0.60 13.21
C GLU A 133 12.52 0.42 11.74
N TRP A 134 11.86 1.42 11.15
CA TRP A 134 11.48 1.41 9.74
C TRP A 134 12.68 1.75 8.85
N CYS A 135 13.31 0.74 8.26
CA CYS A 135 14.52 0.90 7.47
C CYS A 135 14.35 1.94 6.34
N PHE A 136 13.20 1.92 5.66
CA PHE A 136 12.95 2.84 4.56
C PHE A 136 12.82 4.29 5.04
N VAL A 137 12.14 4.52 6.16
CA VAL A 137 11.97 5.87 6.73
C VAL A 137 13.34 6.45 7.13
N GLU A 138 14.15 5.68 7.84
CA GLU A 138 15.50 6.07 8.27
C GLU A 138 16.42 6.37 7.08
N SER A 139 16.30 5.58 5.99
CA SER A 139 17.16 5.74 4.82
C SER A 139 17.00 7.08 4.10
N GLN A 140 15.88 7.77 4.30
CA GLN A 140 15.62 9.08 3.69
C GLN A 140 16.50 10.18 4.28
N ASP A 141 17.02 9.99 5.50
CA ASP A 141 17.96 10.91 6.15
C ASP A 141 19.42 10.54 5.91
N TRP A 142 19.69 9.41 5.24
CA TRP A 142 21.05 8.99 4.93
C TRP A 142 21.67 9.92 3.89
N THR A 143 22.65 10.70 4.33
CA THR A 143 23.43 11.55 3.45
C THR A 143 24.38 10.70 2.60
N GLY A 144 23.98 10.41 1.35
CA GLY A 144 24.93 10.05 0.30
C GLY A 144 25.87 11.21 -0.02
N CYS A 145 27.02 10.95 -0.69
CA CYS A 145 28.15 11.89 -0.82
C CYS A 145 27.87 13.25 -1.49
N CYS A 146 26.62 13.54 -1.87
CA CYS A 146 26.15 14.80 -2.43
C CYS A 146 25.04 15.48 -1.60
N SER A 147 24.91 15.17 -0.31
CA SER A 147 24.08 15.94 0.63
C SER A 147 24.74 17.28 0.95
N SER A 148 24.02 18.39 0.76
CA SER A 148 24.45 19.75 1.15
C SER A 148 24.10 20.10 2.60
N ARG A 149 23.73 19.13 3.45
CA ARG A 149 23.46 19.37 4.88
C ARG A 149 24.73 19.07 5.69
N PRO A 150 25.26 20.04 6.46
CA PRO A 150 26.44 19.79 7.30
C PRO A 150 26.12 18.74 8.36
N LEU A 151 26.96 17.70 8.42
CA LEU A 151 26.92 16.67 9.46
C LEU A 151 27.09 17.32 10.84
N VAL A 152 26.05 17.23 11.68
CA VAL A 152 26.20 17.42 13.11
C VAL A 152 26.74 16.10 13.65
N LEU A 153 28.04 16.07 13.96
CA LEU A 153 28.66 14.98 14.69
C LEU A 153 28.20 15.08 16.15
N GLU A 154 27.33 14.19 16.59
CA GLU A 154 27.07 13.99 18.03
C GLU A 154 28.37 13.48 18.69
N PRO A 155 28.86 14.10 19.78
CA PRO A 155 30.04 13.62 20.49
C PRO A 155 29.68 12.40 21.35
N GLY A 156 30.57 11.40 21.33
CA GLY A 156 30.45 10.16 22.11
C GLY A 156 30.71 10.31 23.61
#